data_AF-A0A0F2LR42-F1
#
_entry.id   AF-A0A0F2LR42-F1
#
_cell.length_a   1.000
_cell.length_b   1.000
_cell.length_c   1.000
_cell.angle_alpha   90.00
_cell.angle_beta   90.00
_cell.angle_gamma   90.00
#
_symmetry.space_group_name_H-M   'P 1'
#
loop_
_entity.id
_entity.type
_entity.pdbx_description
1 polymer ?
#
loop_
_entity_poly.entity_id
_entity_poly.type
_entity_poly.pdbx_seq_one_letter_code
_entity_poly.pdbx_strand_id
1 'polypeptide(L)'
;MTKVTFVAEVRPSEDEDKVKVAIMNFFDFESIRVEEKPLGKVIFAEANSLSSLKKMHRVLREERILDAARKYLRRGIQGKKITFMIHKQAASVGVLSFVDDERESPLGPIEVTIEY
;
A
#
# COMPACT_ATOMS: atom_id res chain seq x y z
N MET A 1 19.60 5.57 0.63
CA MET A 1 19.21 4.64 -0.45
C MET A 1 17.71 4.55 -0.36
N THR A 2 17.01 4.80 -1.47
CA THR A 2 15.56 4.85 -1.43
C THR A 2 14.99 3.43 -1.45
N LYS A 3 14.12 3.12 -0.49
CA LYS A 3 13.42 1.83 -0.42
C LYS A 3 11.94 2.08 -0.21
N VAL A 4 11.09 1.34 -0.92
CA VAL A 4 9.65 1.36 -0.72
C VAL A 4 9.20 -0.05 -0.36
N THR A 5 8.45 -0.18 0.72
CA THR A 5 7.88 -1.45 1.16
C THR A 5 6.36 -1.38 1.15
N PHE A 6 5.75 -2.49 0.76
CA PHE A 6 4.31 -2.68 0.73
C PHE A 6 3.98 -3.92 1.56
N VAL A 7 3.14 -3.76 2.57
CA VAL A 7 2.75 -4.85 3.48
C VAL A 7 1.23 -4.98 3.49
N ALA A 8 0.74 -6.20 3.29
CA ALA A 8 -0.68 -6.48 3.35
C ALA A 8 -0.95 -7.86 3.95
N GLU A 9 -1.88 -7.93 4.88
CA GLU A 9 -2.38 -9.20 5.39
C GLU A 9 -3.27 -9.89 4.33
N VAL A 10 -3.30 -11.22 4.37
CA VAL A 10 -4.23 -12.07 3.61
C VAL A 10 -4.96 -12.92 4.62
N ARG A 11 -6.23 -12.60 4.89
CA ARG A 11 -7.08 -13.36 5.81
C ARG A 11 -7.42 -14.73 5.21
N PRO A 12 -7.79 -15.74 6.03
CA PRO A 12 -8.11 -17.08 5.54
C PRO A 12 -9.23 -17.14 4.49
N SER A 13 -10.13 -16.14 4.48
CA SER A 13 -11.21 -16.00 3.50
C SER A 13 -10.83 -15.20 2.24
N GLU A 14 -9.60 -14.67 2.17
CA GLU A 14 -9.12 -13.89 1.04
C GLU A 14 -8.33 -14.75 0.05
N ASP A 15 -8.35 -14.31 -1.21
CA ASP A 15 -7.52 -14.85 -2.27
C ASP A 15 -6.21 -14.06 -2.33
N GLU A 16 -5.08 -14.75 -2.15
CA GLU A 16 -3.74 -14.16 -2.14
C GLU A 16 -3.44 -13.39 -3.42
N ASP A 17 -3.86 -13.91 -4.59
CA ASP A 17 -3.59 -13.26 -5.87
C ASP A 17 -4.43 -12.00 -6.05
N LYS A 18 -5.64 -11.95 -5.49
CA LYS A 18 -6.42 -10.71 -5.45
C LYS A 18 -5.76 -9.64 -4.58
N VAL A 19 -5.13 -10.03 -3.47
CA VAL A 19 -4.37 -9.07 -2.64
C VAL A 19 -3.12 -8.59 -3.37
N LYS A 20 -2.40 -9.47 -4.09
CA LYS A 20 -1.30 -9.05 -4.97
C LYS A 20 -1.76 -8.05 -6.03
N VAL A 21 -2.90 -8.30 -6.68
CA VAL A 21 -3.51 -7.37 -7.65
C VAL A 21 -3.81 -6.02 -7.01
N ALA A 22 -4.35 -5.99 -5.79
CA ALA A 22 -4.60 -4.75 -5.07
C ALA A 22 -3.33 -3.90 -4.87
N ILE A 23 -2.20 -4.53 -4.56
CA ILE A 23 -0.89 -3.84 -4.49
C ILE A 23 -0.45 -3.37 -5.89
N MET A 24 -0.51 -4.26 -6.89
CA MET A 24 -0.05 -4.00 -8.26
C MET A 24 -0.84 -2.93 -9.01
N ASN A 25 -2.08 -2.65 -8.60
CA ASN A 25 -2.92 -1.61 -9.18
C ASN A 25 -2.31 -0.21 -8.99
N PHE A 26 -1.60 0.03 -7.89
CA PHE A 26 -1.02 1.35 -7.58
C PHE A 26 0.50 1.35 -7.48
N PHE A 27 1.12 0.18 -7.37
CA PHE A 27 2.55 0.06 -7.11
C PHE A 27 3.22 -0.95 -8.03
N ASP A 28 4.48 -0.71 -8.33
CA ASP A 28 5.39 -1.71 -8.91
C ASP A 28 6.43 -2.11 -7.86
N PHE A 29 6.91 -3.35 -7.90
CA PHE A 29 7.90 -3.86 -6.95
C PHE A 29 8.86 -4.86 -7.62
N GLU A 30 10.04 -5.00 -7.04
CA GLU A 30 11.13 -5.83 -7.57
C GLU A 30 11.14 -7.22 -6.91
N SER A 31 10.68 -7.31 -5.66
CA SER A 31 10.59 -8.56 -4.92
C SER A 31 9.27 -8.67 -4.18
N ILE A 32 8.82 -9.91 -3.99
CA ILE A 32 7.65 -10.25 -3.21
C ILE A 32 7.93 -11.55 -2.45
N ARG A 33 7.52 -11.59 -1.18
CA ARG A 33 7.53 -12.78 -0.35
C ARG A 33 6.26 -12.86 0.47
N VAL A 34 5.87 -14.08 0.81
CA VAL A 34 4.67 -14.36 1.60
C VAL A 34 5.09 -15.14 2.83
N GLU A 35 4.68 -14.68 4.00
CA GLU A 35 4.93 -15.36 5.27
C GLU A 35 3.62 -15.87 5.86
N GLU A 36 3.59 -17.12 6.30
CA GLU A 36 2.50 -17.68 7.09
C GLU A 36 2.51 -17.06 8.50
N LYS A 37 1.34 -16.68 9.00
CA LYS A 37 1.10 -16.15 10.35
C LYS A 37 -0.10 -16.87 10.98
N PRO A 38 -0.28 -16.81 12.32
CA PRO A 38 -1.42 -17.48 12.96
C PRO A 38 -2.81 -17.06 12.45
N LEU A 39 -2.94 -15.84 11.93
CA LEU A 39 -4.21 -15.24 11.49
C LEU A 39 -4.36 -15.16 9.95
N GLY A 40 -3.56 -15.91 9.21
CA GLY A 40 -3.53 -15.89 7.73
C GLY A 40 -2.10 -15.73 7.21
N LYS A 41 -1.93 -15.06 6.07
CA LYS A 41 -0.61 -14.78 5.50
C LYS A 41 -0.32 -13.29 5.53
N VAL A 42 0.95 -12.93 5.35
CA VAL A 42 1.35 -11.53 5.13
C VAL A 42 2.22 -11.47 3.88
N ILE A 43 1.81 -10.61 2.94
CA ILE A 43 2.58 -10.28 1.75
C ILE A 43 3.52 -9.13 2.12
N PHE A 44 4.80 -9.30 1.78
CA PHE A 44 5.82 -8.26 1.82
C PHE A 44 6.35 -8.07 0.40
N ALA A 45 6.15 -6.89 -0.16
CA ALA A 45 6.74 -6.50 -1.44
C ALA A 45 7.68 -5.32 -1.27
N GLU A 46 8.76 -5.28 -2.05
CA GLU A 46 9.80 -4.25 -1.92
C GLU A 46 10.24 -3.71 -3.28
N ALA A 47 10.59 -2.43 -3.32
CA ALA A 47 11.22 -1.75 -4.45
C ALA A 47 12.37 -0.88 -3.97
N ASN A 48 13.41 -0.73 -4.80
CA ASN A 48 14.59 0.08 -4.47
C ASN A 48 14.60 1.45 -5.19
N SER A 49 13.43 1.87 -5.68
CA SER A 49 13.26 3.10 -6.46
C SER A 49 11.87 3.69 -6.27
N LEU A 50 11.78 5.02 -6.26
CA LEU A 50 10.51 5.77 -6.26
C LEU A 50 9.70 5.56 -7.56
N SER A 51 10.29 4.99 -8.61
CA SER A 51 9.54 4.61 -9.81
C SER A 51 8.41 3.64 -9.53
N SER A 52 8.50 2.87 -8.44
CA SER A 52 7.43 2.02 -7.91
C SER A 52 6.13 2.75 -7.64
N LEU A 53 6.19 4.06 -7.37
CA LEU A 53 5.04 4.89 -7.03
C LEU A 53 4.43 5.61 -8.26
N LYS A 54 4.93 5.36 -9.48
CA LYS A 54 4.47 6.09 -10.69
C LYS A 54 2.97 5.89 -10.97
N LYS A 55 2.45 4.67 -10.76
CA LYS A 55 1.02 4.36 -10.91
C LYS A 55 0.18 5.17 -9.91
N MET A 56 0.48 5.08 -8.61
CA MET A 56 -0.16 5.90 -7.57
C MET A 56 -0.10 7.39 -7.91
N HIS A 57 1.09 7.89 -8.29
CA HIS A 57 1.31 9.29 -8.64
C HIS A 57 0.41 9.77 -9.79
N ARG A 58 0.16 8.91 -10.78
CA ARG A 58 -0.79 9.16 -11.87
C ARG A 58 -2.23 9.22 -11.36
N VAL A 59 -2.67 8.19 -10.64
CA VAL A 59 -4.05 8.09 -10.10
C VAL A 59 -4.41 9.28 -9.22
N LEU A 60 -3.49 9.72 -8.34
CA LEU A 60 -3.71 10.91 -7.49
C LEU A 60 -4.10 12.18 -8.27
N ARG A 61 -3.59 12.33 -9.50
CA ARG A 61 -3.89 13.47 -10.37
C ARG A 61 -5.17 13.27 -11.16
N GLU A 62 -5.37 12.08 -11.70
CA GLU A 62 -6.56 11.72 -12.46
C GLU A 62 -7.81 11.86 -11.58
N GLU A 63 -7.74 11.36 -10.34
CA GLU A 63 -8.82 11.44 -9.34
C GLU A 63 -8.89 12.80 -8.60
N ARG A 64 -7.97 13.73 -8.87
CA ARG A 64 -7.90 15.07 -8.24
C ARG A 64 -7.84 15.05 -6.70
N ILE A 65 -7.23 14.03 -6.11
CA ILE A 65 -7.13 13.84 -4.65
C ILE A 65 -5.76 14.25 -4.05
N LEU A 66 -5.02 15.13 -4.73
CA LEU A 66 -3.67 15.55 -4.31
C LEU A 66 -3.64 16.19 -2.91
N ASP A 67 -4.66 16.99 -2.56
CA ASP A 67 -4.69 17.67 -1.26
C ASP A 67 -4.93 16.68 -0.12
N ALA A 68 -5.82 15.70 -0.32
CA ALA A 68 -6.02 14.62 0.63
C ALA A 68 -4.73 13.81 0.79
N ALA A 69 -4.14 13.36 -0.31
CA ALA A 69 -2.89 12.61 -0.29
C ALA A 69 -1.77 13.35 0.44
N ARG A 70 -1.61 14.66 0.20
CA ARG A 70 -0.63 15.49 0.90
C ARG A 70 -0.82 15.46 2.42
N LYS A 71 -2.07 15.49 2.91
CA LYS A 71 -2.39 15.39 4.34
C LYS A 71 -1.91 14.06 4.92
N TYR A 72 -2.26 12.94 4.29
CA TYR A 72 -1.86 11.60 4.73
C TYR A 72 -0.34 11.42 4.72
N LEU A 73 0.31 11.76 3.61
CA LEU A 73 1.76 11.64 3.47
C LEU A 73 2.49 12.50 4.50
N ARG A 74 2.06 13.75 4.74
CA ARG A 74 2.70 14.62 5.74
C ARG A 74 2.56 14.10 7.16
N ARG A 75 1.39 13.55 7.52
CA ARG A 75 1.16 12.98 8.85
C ARG A 75 2.04 11.75 9.08
N GLY A 76 2.33 10.99 8.03
CA GLY A 76 3.18 9.80 8.05
C GLY A 76 4.68 10.05 8.12
N ILE A 77 5.14 11.31 8.10
CA ILE A 77 6.58 11.62 8.11
C ILE A 77 7.17 11.34 9.49
N GLN A 78 8.17 10.46 9.53
CA GLN A 78 8.99 10.21 10.70
C GLN A 78 10.47 10.13 10.29
N GLY A 79 11.21 11.22 10.50
CA GLY A 79 12.62 11.31 10.13
C GLY A 79 12.82 11.16 8.61
N LYS A 80 13.40 10.03 8.19
CA LYS A 80 13.67 9.67 6.79
C LYS A 80 12.64 8.68 6.21
N LYS A 81 11.50 8.53 6.87
CA LYS A 81 10.44 7.61 6.48
C LYS A 81 9.11 8.34 6.29
N ILE A 82 8.32 7.88 5.33
CA ILE A 82 6.91 8.24 5.17
C ILE A 82 6.09 6.95 5.21
N THR A 83 5.17 6.83 6.16
CA THR A 83 4.28 5.68 6.27
C THR A 83 2.83 6.11 6.11
N PHE A 84 2.08 5.40 5.28
CA PHE A 84 0.65 5.62 5.09
C PHE A 84 -0.06 4.32 4.72
N MET A 85 -1.38 4.32 4.83
CA MET A 85 -2.22 3.16 4.57
C MET A 85 -3.24 3.47 3.50
N ILE A 86 -3.54 2.48 2.65
CA ILE A 86 -4.64 2.54 1.71
C ILE A 86 -5.62 1.38 1.93
N HIS A 87 -6.88 1.61 1.61
CA HIS A 87 -7.95 0.63 1.76
C HIS A 87 -7.74 -0.54 0.78
N LYS A 88 -7.49 -1.75 1.31
CA LYS A 88 -7.11 -2.93 0.51
C LYS A 88 -8.19 -3.37 -0.48
N GLN A 89 -9.45 -3.40 -0.06
CA GLN A 89 -10.56 -3.82 -0.92
C GLN A 89 -10.91 -2.78 -2.01
N ALA A 90 -10.83 -1.48 -1.71
CA ALA A 90 -10.93 -0.45 -2.74
C ALA A 90 -9.79 -0.59 -3.76
N ALA A 91 -8.57 -0.88 -3.28
CA ALA A 91 -7.43 -1.07 -4.14
C ALA A 91 -7.55 -2.28 -5.07
N SER A 92 -8.19 -3.38 -4.65
CA SER A 92 -8.40 -4.55 -5.51
C SER A 92 -9.29 -4.26 -6.72
N VAL A 93 -10.16 -3.25 -6.63
CA VAL A 93 -11.02 -2.77 -7.73
C VAL A 93 -10.50 -1.47 -8.38
N GLY A 94 -9.26 -1.08 -8.10
CA GLY A 94 -8.59 0.06 -8.75
C GLY A 94 -8.96 1.43 -8.17
N VAL A 95 -9.56 1.50 -6.99
CA VAL A 95 -9.90 2.77 -6.31
C VAL A 95 -8.88 3.10 -5.21
N LEU A 96 -8.23 4.26 -5.32
CA LEU A 96 -7.23 4.71 -4.35
C LEU A 96 -7.90 5.48 -3.21
N SER A 97 -8.03 4.84 -2.05
CA SER A 97 -8.57 5.45 -0.83
C SER A 97 -7.57 5.33 0.31
N PHE A 98 -7.23 6.45 0.94
CA PHE A 98 -6.41 6.45 2.16
C PHE A 98 -7.25 6.10 3.39
N VAL A 99 -6.62 5.55 4.42
CA VAL A 99 -7.25 5.24 5.71
C VAL A 99 -6.40 5.73 6.88
N ASP A 100 -7.06 6.14 7.96
CA ASP A 100 -6.43 6.65 9.19
C ASP A 100 -6.18 5.53 10.21
N ASP A 101 -7.10 4.58 10.29
CA ASP A 101 -7.10 3.44 11.20
C ASP A 101 -7.21 2.15 10.39
N GLU A 102 -6.48 1.10 10.80
CA GLU A 102 -6.52 -0.21 10.14
C GLU A 102 -7.95 -0.77 10.04
N ARG A 103 -8.83 -0.44 10.99
CA ARG A 103 -10.23 -0.87 11.05
C ARG A 103 -11.09 -0.29 9.92
N GLU A 104 -10.67 0.81 9.30
CA GLU A 104 -11.35 1.40 8.14
C GLU A 104 -11.21 0.52 6.89
N SER A 105 -10.23 -0.40 6.87
CA SER A 105 -10.13 -1.48 5.88
C SER A 105 -10.45 -2.80 6.58
N PRO A 106 -11.67 -3.37 6.44
CA PRO A 106 -12.16 -4.45 7.31
C PRO A 106 -11.30 -5.71 7.41
N LEU A 107 -10.48 -5.99 6.39
CA LEU A 107 -9.55 -7.14 6.36
C LEU A 107 -8.08 -6.70 6.45
N GLY A 108 -7.82 -5.52 6.99
CA GLY A 108 -6.51 -4.88 7.04
C GLY A 108 -6.24 -4.03 5.79
N PRO A 109 -5.44 -2.95 5.90
CA PRO A 109 -5.06 -2.10 4.78
C PRO A 109 -3.87 -2.67 3.99
N ILE A 110 -3.44 -1.95 2.95
CA ILE A 110 -2.08 -2.05 2.42
C ILE A 110 -1.28 -0.92 3.07
N GLU A 111 -0.29 -1.27 3.87
CA GLU A 111 0.66 -0.33 4.46
C GLU A 111 1.80 -0.08 3.48
N VAL A 112 2.13 1.20 3.30
CA VAL A 112 3.20 1.65 2.41
C VAL A 112 4.21 2.46 3.22
N THR A 113 5.47 2.06 3.17
CA THR A 113 6.56 2.81 3.79
C THR A 113 7.59 3.21 2.75
N ILE A 114 7.93 4.50 2.69
CA ILE A 114 8.95 5.08 1.81
C ILE A 114 10.12 5.54 2.69
N GLU A 115 11.30 4.98 2.49
CA GLU A 115 12.54 5.38 3.15
C GLU A 115 13.45 6.11 2.14
N TYR A 116 14.00 7.29 2.48
CA TYR A 116 14.79 8.12 1.55
C TYR A 116 16.11 8.66 2.14
#